data_AF-A0A812M4C0-F1
#
_entry.id   AF-A0A812M4C0-F1
#
_cell.length_a   1.000
_cell.length_b   1.000
_cell.length_c   1.000
_cell.angle_alpha   90.00
_cell.angle_beta   90.00
_cell.angle_gamma   90.00
#
_symmetry.space_group_name_H-M   'P 1'
#
loop_
_entity.id
_entity.type
_entity.pdbx_description
1 polymer ?
#
loop_
_entity_poly.entity_id
_entity_poly.type
_entity_poly.pdbx_seq_one_letter_code
_entity_poly.pdbx_strand_id
1 'polypeptide(L)'
;YLWESSSSPDDQLLCGQLLGSVGAIDPAYFTGQVLVERHNTSTDNRTPKGEVELAKTVLEDFLAPNLSSRNNYAFAAQEIFRCLKPGGRDQQLLVKLEREDVRETLRLYMSSSYERVSTASRAASQGPASLEDALVSASKLLPTERRAFFEACMPAVTGNHALALFLMHHALRELLNGPAEGNQLSALAEALANLLRDE
;
A
#
# COMPACT_ATOMS: atom_id res chain seq x y z
N TYR A 1 -3.62 -4.99 -11.02
CA TYR A 1 -5.07 -4.84 -10.85
C TYR A 1 -5.49 -3.48 -11.39
N LEU A 2 -5.81 -3.48 -12.69
CA LEU A 2 -6.33 -2.35 -13.46
C LEU A 2 -7.77 -2.05 -13.00
N TRP A 3 -8.21 -0.80 -13.12
CA TRP A 3 -9.58 -0.29 -12.88
C TRP A 3 -10.75 -1.21 -13.32
N GLU A 4 -10.50 -2.14 -14.24
CA GLU A 4 -11.39 -3.21 -14.72
C GLU A 4 -11.82 -4.22 -13.63
N SER A 5 -11.16 -4.26 -12.48
CA SER A 5 -11.33 -5.32 -11.48
C SER A 5 -12.01 -4.89 -10.18
N SER A 6 -12.36 -3.62 -10.03
CA SER A 6 -12.96 -3.08 -8.79
C SER A 6 -14.22 -2.24 -9.00
N SER A 7 -14.71 -2.13 -10.23
CA SER A 7 -15.87 -1.31 -10.61
C SER A 7 -17.05 -2.20 -10.99
N SER A 8 -18.28 -1.77 -10.66
CA SER A 8 -19.46 -2.53 -11.09
C SER A 8 -19.53 -2.53 -12.63
N PRO A 9 -20.13 -3.56 -13.27
CA PRO A 9 -20.27 -3.59 -14.73
C PRO A 9 -20.95 -2.34 -15.31
N ASP A 10 -21.88 -1.75 -14.55
CA ASP A 10 -22.56 -0.51 -14.91
C ASP A 10 -21.63 0.70 -14.87
N ASP A 11 -20.75 0.79 -13.87
CA ASP A 11 -19.73 1.86 -13.79
C ASP A 11 -18.70 1.73 -14.93
N GLN A 12 -18.34 0.50 -15.32
CA GLN A 12 -17.45 0.24 -16.44
C GLN A 12 -18.08 0.67 -17.76
N LEU A 13 -19.36 0.37 -17.95
CA LEU A 13 -20.13 0.77 -19.13
C LEU A 13 -20.27 2.30 -19.20
N LEU A 14 -20.55 2.95 -18.08
CA LEU A 14 -20.62 4.41 -18.00
C LEU A 14 -19.25 5.05 -18.30
N CYS A 15 -18.17 4.53 -17.74
CA CYS A 15 -16.81 4.96 -18.08
C CYS A 15 -16.51 4.78 -19.58
N GLY A 16 -16.89 3.64 -20.15
CA GLY A 16 -16.74 3.38 -21.59
C GLY A 16 -17.53 4.36 -22.46
N GLN A 17 -18.76 4.71 -22.06
CA GLN A 17 -19.58 5.71 -22.74
C GLN A 17 -18.98 7.12 -22.63
N LEU A 18 -18.46 7.49 -21.46
CA LEU A 18 -17.81 8.77 -21.26
C LEU A 18 -16.53 8.87 -22.10
N LEU A 19 -15.68 7.85 -22.09
CA LEU A 19 -14.49 7.79 -22.96
C LEU A 19 -14.87 7.81 -24.44
N GLY A 20 -15.92 7.09 -24.83
CA GLY A 20 -16.47 7.13 -26.19
C GLY A 20 -16.97 8.51 -26.59
N SER A 21 -17.52 9.29 -25.66
CA SER A 21 -18.00 10.65 -25.92
C SER A 21 -16.89 11.69 -26.07
N VAL A 22 -15.69 11.41 -25.52
CA VAL A 22 -14.47 12.20 -25.80
C VAL A 22 -14.03 12.03 -27.27
N GLY A 23 -14.35 10.89 -27.90
CA GLY A 23 -14.01 10.60 -29.28
C GLY A 23 -12.55 10.17 -29.48
N ALA A 24 -12.16 9.93 -30.73
CA ALA A 24 -10.78 9.59 -31.07
C ALA A 24 -9.88 10.81 -30.82
N ILE A 25 -8.95 10.67 -29.88
CA ILE A 25 -7.98 11.73 -29.60
C ILE A 25 -6.76 11.53 -30.48
N ASP A 26 -6.43 12.54 -31.29
CA ASP A 26 -5.26 12.50 -32.17
C ASP A 26 -3.97 12.53 -31.33
N PRO A 27 -3.13 11.48 -31.37
CA PRO A 27 -1.89 11.43 -30.61
C PRO A 27 -0.93 12.58 -30.95
N ALA A 28 -1.01 13.16 -32.15
CA ALA A 28 -0.16 14.26 -32.59
C ALA A 28 -0.44 15.58 -31.84
N TYR A 29 -1.62 15.74 -31.24
CA TYR A 29 -1.91 16.88 -30.36
C TYR A 29 -1.18 16.78 -29.01
N PHE A 30 -0.78 15.57 -28.61
CA PHE A 30 -0.04 15.34 -27.36
C PHE A 30 1.45 15.09 -27.56
N THR A 31 1.94 14.99 -28.80
CA THR A 31 3.38 14.95 -29.06
C THR A 31 4.01 16.29 -28.66
N GLY A 32 4.56 16.33 -27.44
CA GLY A 32 5.17 17.53 -26.84
C GLY A 32 4.47 18.00 -25.56
N GLN A 33 3.22 17.60 -25.33
CA GLN A 33 2.61 17.72 -24.01
C GLN A 33 3.06 16.50 -23.20
N VAL A 34 3.86 16.77 -22.19
CA VAL A 34 4.18 15.81 -21.14
C VAL A 34 2.84 15.50 -20.43
N LEU A 35 2.09 14.51 -20.94
CA LEU A 35 0.78 14.05 -20.42
C LEU A 35 0.86 13.55 -18.97
N VAL A 36 2.07 13.45 -18.44
CA VAL A 36 2.33 13.32 -17.02
C VAL A 36 3.42 14.33 -16.71
N GLU A 37 3.06 15.58 -16.38
CA GLU A 37 3.88 16.31 -15.42
C GLU A 37 3.92 15.39 -14.20
N ARG A 38 4.97 14.57 -14.16
CA ARG A 38 5.31 13.72 -13.04
C ARG A 38 5.72 14.69 -11.95
N HIS A 39 4.74 15.36 -11.34
CA HIS A 39 4.91 16.00 -10.05
C HIS A 39 5.31 14.96 -8.99
N ASN A 40 5.09 13.68 -9.28
CA ASN A 40 5.89 12.62 -8.69
C ASN A 40 7.17 12.51 -9.51
N THR A 41 8.21 13.24 -9.09
CA THR A 41 9.59 12.80 -9.35
C THR A 41 9.58 11.28 -9.27
N SER A 42 10.19 10.61 -10.24
CA SER A 42 10.29 9.15 -10.23
C SER A 42 10.94 8.73 -8.90
N THR A 43 10.15 8.59 -7.84
CA THR A 43 10.52 7.91 -6.62
C THR A 43 10.65 6.50 -7.14
N ASP A 44 11.88 6.15 -7.45
CA ASP A 44 12.22 4.83 -7.91
C ASP A 44 11.77 3.90 -6.80
N ASN A 45 10.56 3.35 -6.91
CA ASN A 45 10.05 2.35 -5.98
C ASN A 45 10.96 1.10 -6.04
N ARG A 46 11.91 1.08 -6.99
CA ARG A 46 13.00 0.14 -7.11
C ARG A 46 14.26 0.50 -6.30
N THR A 47 14.27 1.47 -5.40
CA THR A 47 15.34 1.56 -4.37
C THR A 47 14.79 1.11 -3.01
N PRO A 48 15.62 0.46 -2.16
CA PRO A 48 15.21 0.11 -0.81
C PRO A 48 14.94 1.41 -0.06
N LYS A 49 13.65 1.73 0.13
CA LYS A 49 13.24 2.89 0.91
C LYS A 49 13.62 2.66 2.37
N GLY A 50 14.24 3.67 2.97
CA GLY A 50 14.36 3.73 4.43
C GLY A 50 12.98 3.66 5.07
N GLU A 51 12.90 3.23 6.33
CA GLU A 51 11.61 3.07 7.04
C GLU A 51 10.76 4.35 7.01
N VAL A 52 11.39 5.53 7.12
CA VAL A 52 10.74 6.84 7.03
C VAL A 52 10.22 7.15 5.63
N GLU A 53 10.93 6.74 4.58
CA GLU A 53 10.51 6.98 3.19
C GLU A 53 9.38 6.04 2.76
N LEU A 54 9.42 4.80 3.24
CA LEU A 54 8.33 3.84 3.07
C LEU A 54 7.07 4.36 3.78
N ALA A 55 7.20 4.79 5.03
CA ALA A 55 6.10 5.37 5.79
C ALA A 55 5.54 6.64 5.13
N LYS A 56 6.40 7.54 4.62
CA LYS A 56 5.97 8.72 3.85
C LYS A 56 5.08 8.31 2.68
N THR A 57 5.55 7.36 1.86
CA THR A 57 4.81 6.91 0.68
C THR A 57 3.47 6.29 1.07
N VAL A 58 3.45 5.41 2.07
CA VAL A 58 2.21 4.77 2.55
C VAL A 58 1.21 5.81 3.07
N LEU A 59 1.69 6.78 3.86
CA LEU A 59 0.83 7.79 4.46
C LEU A 59 0.31 8.80 3.42
N GLU A 60 1.15 9.31 2.53
CA GLU A 60 0.77 10.33 1.54
C GLU A 60 -0.07 9.75 0.39
N ASP A 61 0.36 8.62 -0.18
CA ASP A 61 -0.23 8.13 -1.43
C ASP A 61 -1.42 7.20 -1.19
N PHE A 62 -1.44 6.46 -0.07
CA PHE A 62 -2.43 5.41 0.16
C PHE A 62 -3.39 5.71 1.31
N LEU A 63 -2.90 6.24 2.43
CA LEU A 63 -3.72 6.47 3.61
C LEU A 63 -4.40 7.83 3.60
N ALA A 64 -3.66 8.92 3.43
CA ALA A 64 -4.18 10.29 3.51
C ALA A 64 -5.40 10.55 2.61
N PRO A 65 -5.46 10.09 1.35
CA PRO A 65 -6.65 10.26 0.50
C PRO A 65 -7.89 9.52 1.03
N ASN A 66 -7.70 8.50 1.86
CA ASN A 66 -8.75 7.58 2.32
C ASN A 66 -9.06 7.70 3.83
N LEU A 67 -8.41 8.59 4.58
CA LEU A 67 -8.56 8.72 6.04
C LEU A 67 -10.00 9.00 6.50
N SER A 68 -10.78 9.73 5.69
CA SER A 68 -12.18 10.06 5.99
C SER A 68 -13.15 8.91 5.67
N SER A 69 -12.71 7.89 4.92
CA SER A 69 -13.59 6.86 4.36
C SER A 69 -13.81 5.67 5.28
N ARG A 70 -12.78 5.24 6.03
CA ARG A 70 -12.84 4.05 6.91
C ARG A 70 -11.94 4.20 8.13
N ASN A 71 -12.42 3.70 9.27
CA ASN A 71 -11.68 3.69 10.53
C ASN A 71 -10.37 2.88 10.46
N ASN A 72 -10.29 1.89 9.56
CA ASN A 72 -9.09 1.07 9.37
C ASN A 72 -7.89 1.88 8.86
N TYR A 73 -8.12 2.91 8.03
CA TYR A 73 -7.05 3.80 7.54
C TYR A 73 -6.54 4.72 8.64
N ALA A 74 -7.45 5.25 9.47
CA ALA A 74 -7.10 6.04 10.66
C ALA A 74 -6.28 5.23 11.67
N PHE A 75 -6.70 3.99 11.95
CA PHE A 75 -5.96 3.07 12.80
C PHE A 75 -4.56 2.78 12.24
N ALA A 76 -4.45 2.43 10.96
CA ALA A 76 -3.16 2.14 10.32
C ALA A 76 -2.22 3.36 10.36
N ALA A 77 -2.73 4.56 10.10
CA ALA A 77 -1.93 5.78 10.17
C ALA A 77 -1.37 6.02 11.58
N GLN A 78 -2.19 5.85 12.61
CA GLN A 78 -1.76 5.95 14.01
C GLN A 78 -0.69 4.91 14.36
N GLU A 79 -0.89 3.64 13.98
CA GLU A 79 0.08 2.58 14.29
C GLU A 79 1.42 2.81 13.58
N ILE A 80 1.41 3.32 12.35
CA ILE A 80 2.64 3.71 11.65
C ILE A 80 3.39 4.78 12.44
N PHE A 81 2.71 5.83 12.91
CA PHE A 81 3.34 6.83 13.78
C PHE A 81 3.84 6.21 15.10
N ARG A 82 3.11 5.25 15.68
CA ARG A 82 3.54 4.55 16.90
C ARG A 82 4.80 3.73 16.68
N CYS A 83 4.95 3.05 15.54
CA CYS A 83 6.17 2.32 15.17
C CYS A 83 7.39 3.24 14.98
N LEU A 84 7.17 4.49 14.54
CA LEU A 84 8.22 5.46 14.26
C LEU A 84 8.60 6.35 15.46
N LYS A 85 7.77 6.39 16.51
CA LYS A 85 8.06 7.13 17.76
C LYS A 85 9.38 6.70 18.42
N PRO A 86 9.69 5.39 18.56
CA PRO A 86 11.01 4.95 19.01
C PRO A 86 12.10 5.49 18.06
N GLY A 87 12.94 6.39 18.56
CA GLY A 87 14.02 7.02 17.80
C GLY A 87 13.68 8.38 17.16
N GLY A 88 12.50 8.97 17.43
CA GLY A 88 12.14 10.31 16.95
C GLY A 88 11.94 10.42 15.43
N ARG A 89 11.68 9.28 14.77
CA ARG A 89 11.55 9.18 13.31
C ARG A 89 10.18 9.66 12.81
N ASP A 90 9.21 9.72 13.70
CA ASP A 90 7.89 10.33 13.48
C ASP A 90 7.98 11.85 13.21
N GLN A 91 8.87 12.56 13.91
CA GLN A 91 9.12 13.98 13.64
C GLN A 91 9.85 14.19 12.31
N GLN A 92 10.83 13.33 12.00
CA GLN A 92 11.52 13.36 10.70
C GLN A 92 10.56 13.12 9.54
N LEU A 93 9.62 12.19 9.71
CA LEU A 93 8.55 11.91 8.76
C LEU A 93 7.69 13.16 8.51
N LEU A 94 7.20 13.83 9.57
CA LEU A 94 6.39 15.04 9.43
C LEU A 94 7.10 16.16 8.65
N VAL A 95 8.40 16.33 8.87
CA VAL A 95 9.20 17.34 8.16
C VAL A 95 9.37 16.96 6.68
N LYS A 96 9.44 15.65 6.37
CA LYS A 96 9.55 15.14 5.00
C LYS A 96 8.23 15.13 4.22
N LEU A 97 7.08 15.27 4.89
CA LEU A 97 5.78 15.38 4.22
C LEU A 97 5.73 16.73 3.49
N GLU A 98 5.71 16.69 2.16
CA GLU A 98 5.78 17.90 1.32
C GLU A 98 4.43 18.63 1.29
N ARG A 99 3.36 17.86 1.37
CA ARG A 99 1.97 18.32 1.31
C ARG A 99 1.48 18.81 2.68
N GLU A 100 1.21 20.10 2.80
CA GLU A 100 0.79 20.74 4.05
C GLU A 100 -0.61 20.27 4.52
N ASP A 101 -1.54 20.09 3.59
CA ASP A 101 -2.89 19.52 3.82
C ASP A 101 -2.83 18.11 4.40
N VAL A 102 -1.96 17.27 3.84
CA VAL A 102 -1.71 15.90 4.31
C VAL A 102 -1.06 15.92 5.69
N ARG A 103 -0.08 16.81 5.90
CA ARG A 103 0.62 16.96 7.18
C ARG A 103 -0.32 17.36 8.31
N GLU A 104 -1.19 18.34 8.09
CA GLU A 104 -2.18 18.77 9.09
C GLU A 104 -3.17 17.67 9.43
N THR A 105 -3.66 16.97 8.40
CA THR A 105 -4.58 15.84 8.60
C THR A 105 -3.90 14.72 9.41
N LEU A 106 -2.66 14.38 9.08
CA LEU A 106 -1.91 13.31 9.74
C LEU A 106 -1.48 13.65 11.17
N ARG A 107 -1.26 14.93 11.51
CA ARG A 107 -0.90 15.36 12.88
C ARG A 107 -1.93 14.90 13.92
N LEU A 108 -3.21 14.87 13.55
CA LEU A 108 -4.30 14.44 14.45
C LEU A 108 -4.12 12.98 14.90
N TYR A 109 -3.49 12.15 14.06
CA TYR A 109 -3.33 10.72 14.31
C TYR A 109 -2.07 10.36 15.13
N MET A 110 -1.23 11.35 15.46
CA MET A 110 -0.03 11.12 16.29
C MET A 110 -0.35 10.94 17.77
N SER A 111 -1.42 11.59 18.23
CA SER A 111 -1.90 11.57 19.61
C SER A 111 -3.24 10.86 19.77
N SER A 112 -3.80 10.31 18.67
CA SER A 112 -5.06 9.58 18.71
C SER A 112 -4.92 8.20 19.34
N SER A 113 -6.05 7.67 19.78
CA SER A 113 -6.21 6.31 20.31
C SER A 113 -7.36 5.60 19.60
N TYR A 114 -7.21 5.40 18.30
CA TYR A 114 -8.06 4.51 17.52
C TYR A 114 -7.86 3.08 17.98
N GLU A 115 -8.97 2.38 18.23
CA GLU A 115 -9.00 0.96 18.50
C GLU A 115 -9.13 0.18 17.19
N ARG A 116 -8.48 -0.98 17.13
CA ARG A 116 -8.64 -1.90 16.01
C ARG A 116 -10.06 -2.44 16.03
N VAL A 117 -10.91 -1.96 15.12
CA VAL A 117 -12.20 -2.60 14.90
C VAL A 117 -11.91 -3.96 14.28
N SER A 118 -12.11 -5.02 15.07
CA SER A 118 -11.90 -6.40 14.62
C SER A 118 -12.87 -6.71 13.49
N THR A 119 -12.40 -6.61 12.25
CA THR A 119 -13.00 -7.36 11.14
C THR A 119 -12.67 -8.81 11.41
N ALA A 120 -13.69 -9.60 11.76
CA ALA A 120 -13.58 -11.00 12.13
C ALA A 120 -12.52 -11.72 11.30
N SER A 121 -11.50 -12.23 12.00
CA SER A 121 -10.43 -13.08 11.48
C SER A 121 -11.03 -14.11 10.51
N ARG A 122 -10.75 -13.98 9.20
CA ARG A 122 -10.91 -15.10 8.29
C ARG A 122 -10.01 -16.21 8.83
N ALA A 123 -10.66 -17.29 9.27
CA ALA A 123 -10.00 -18.42 9.90
C ALA A 123 -8.95 -19.00 8.95
N ALA A 124 -7.85 -19.47 9.55
CA ALA A 124 -6.79 -20.20 8.88
C ALA A 124 -7.34 -21.42 8.12
N SER A 125 -7.58 -21.26 6.82
CA SER A 125 -7.76 -22.37 5.89
C SER A 125 -6.53 -22.41 4.99
N GLN A 126 -5.82 -23.54 5.07
CA GLN A 126 -4.74 -24.03 4.21
C GLN A 126 -4.40 -23.17 2.97
N GLY A 127 -3.23 -22.51 3.01
CA GLY A 127 -2.67 -21.71 1.91
C GLY A 127 -3.17 -20.27 1.88
N PRO A 128 -2.40 -19.30 1.33
CA PRO A 128 -2.92 -17.95 1.15
C PRO A 128 -3.96 -17.97 0.03
N ALA A 129 -5.24 -17.83 0.40
CA ALA A 129 -6.35 -17.72 -0.55
C ALA A 129 -6.48 -16.30 -1.13
N SER A 130 -5.70 -15.34 -0.62
CA SER A 130 -5.70 -13.95 -1.05
C SER A 130 -4.31 -13.31 -0.96
N LEU A 131 -4.11 -12.22 -1.72
CA LEU A 131 -2.90 -11.40 -1.64
C LEU A 131 -2.63 -10.88 -0.22
N GLU A 132 -3.68 -10.64 0.57
CA GLU A 132 -3.60 -10.19 1.96
C GLU A 132 -2.98 -11.28 2.85
N ASP A 133 -3.39 -12.54 2.67
CA ASP A 133 -2.85 -13.69 3.41
C ASP A 133 -1.38 -13.97 3.04
N ALA A 134 -1.04 -13.80 1.75
CA ALA A 134 0.34 -13.87 1.29
C ALA A 134 1.18 -12.77 1.94
N LEU A 135 0.65 -11.56 2.10
CA LEU A 135 1.35 -10.44 2.73
C LEU A 135 1.57 -10.68 4.22
N VAL A 136 0.58 -11.25 4.93
CA VAL A 136 0.74 -11.70 6.33
C VAL A 136 1.83 -12.76 6.45
N SER A 137 1.90 -13.68 5.48
CA SER A 137 2.94 -14.71 5.47
C SER A 137 4.32 -14.11 5.20
N ALA A 138 4.43 -13.16 4.27
CA ALA A 138 5.67 -12.45 3.97
C ALA A 138 6.16 -11.60 5.16
N SER A 139 5.26 -10.90 5.87
CA SER A 139 5.64 -10.04 6.99
C SER A 139 6.23 -10.81 8.18
N LYS A 140 5.79 -12.06 8.38
CA LYS A 140 6.37 -12.96 9.39
C LYS A 140 7.81 -13.35 9.10
N LEU A 141 8.26 -13.26 7.84
CA LEU A 141 9.62 -13.56 7.44
C LEU A 141 10.56 -12.34 7.58
N LEU A 142 9.99 -11.13 7.74
CA LEU A 142 10.76 -9.91 7.91
C LEU A 142 11.36 -9.79 9.34
N PRO A 143 12.44 -9.01 9.50
CA PRO A 143 12.97 -8.61 10.80
C PRO A 143 11.88 -7.98 11.68
N THR A 144 11.98 -8.12 13.01
CA THR A 144 10.97 -7.66 13.98
C THR A 144 10.58 -6.19 13.83
N GLU A 145 11.55 -5.30 13.59
CA GLU A 145 11.31 -3.87 13.38
C GLU A 145 10.46 -3.61 12.13
N ARG A 146 10.78 -4.30 11.03
CA ARG A 146 10.04 -4.21 9.77
C ARG A 146 8.67 -4.86 9.88
N ARG A 147 8.58 -6.01 10.55
CA ARG A 147 7.32 -6.72 10.78
C ARG A 147 6.28 -5.82 11.46
N ALA A 148 6.68 -5.06 12.49
CA ALA A 148 5.77 -4.15 13.19
C ALA A 148 5.15 -3.10 12.25
N PHE A 149 5.93 -2.55 11.33
CA PHE A 149 5.43 -1.60 10.32
C PHE A 149 4.42 -2.26 9.36
N PHE A 150 4.72 -3.46 8.88
CA PHE A 150 3.81 -4.18 7.98
C PHE A 150 2.51 -4.57 8.69
N GLU A 151 2.59 -5.02 9.95
CA GLU A 151 1.43 -5.33 10.78
C GLU A 151 0.55 -4.10 11.04
N ALA A 152 1.16 -2.92 11.25
CA ALA A 152 0.44 -1.65 11.36
C ALA A 152 -0.37 -1.32 10.08
N CYS A 153 0.13 -1.69 8.91
CA CYS A 153 -0.54 -1.43 7.63
C CYS A 153 -1.66 -2.43 7.33
N MET A 154 -1.63 -3.66 7.87
CA MET A 154 -2.56 -4.74 7.51
C MET A 154 -4.05 -4.35 7.59
N PRO A 155 -4.54 -3.60 8.59
CA PRO A 155 -5.94 -3.19 8.62
C PRO A 155 -6.35 -2.33 7.42
N ALA A 156 -5.45 -1.49 6.90
CA ALA A 156 -5.68 -0.66 5.73
C ALA A 156 -5.53 -1.42 4.40
N VAL A 157 -4.92 -2.61 4.41
CA VAL A 157 -4.81 -3.47 3.22
C VAL A 157 -6.19 -4.04 2.84
N THR A 158 -7.05 -4.30 3.83
CA THR A 158 -8.40 -4.83 3.60
C THR A 158 -9.28 -3.88 2.76
N GLY A 159 -9.39 -4.19 1.47
CA GLY A 159 -10.08 -3.34 0.49
C GLY A 159 -9.22 -2.26 -0.18
N ASN A 160 -7.89 -2.30 -0.01
CA ASN A 160 -6.93 -1.48 -0.75
C ASN A 160 -5.85 -2.37 -1.40
N HIS A 161 -6.20 -2.94 -2.56
CA HIS A 161 -5.31 -3.83 -3.33
C HIS A 161 -4.04 -3.13 -3.81
N ALA A 162 -4.10 -1.82 -4.07
CA ALA A 162 -2.93 -1.04 -4.48
C ALA A 162 -1.89 -0.98 -3.34
N LEU A 163 -2.34 -0.75 -2.11
CA LEU A 163 -1.49 -0.80 -0.92
C LEU A 163 -0.96 -2.23 -0.68
N ALA A 164 -1.80 -3.26 -0.88
CA ALA A 164 -1.39 -4.66 -0.75
C ALA A 164 -0.21 -5.01 -1.67
N LEU A 165 -0.32 -4.64 -2.96
CA LEU A 165 0.72 -4.87 -3.96
C LEU A 165 1.99 -4.07 -3.66
N PHE A 166 1.82 -2.81 -3.25
CA PHE A 166 2.94 -1.95 -2.87
C PHE A 166 3.74 -2.55 -1.70
N LEU A 167 3.05 -2.98 -0.64
CA LEU A 167 3.70 -3.62 0.51
C LEU A 167 4.32 -4.95 0.12
N MET A 168 3.63 -5.79 -0.66
CA MET A 168 4.17 -7.07 -1.13
C MET A 168 5.48 -6.90 -1.90
N HIS A 169 5.56 -5.89 -2.78
CA HIS A 169 6.78 -5.57 -3.51
C HIS A 169 7.94 -5.26 -2.56
N HIS A 170 7.70 -4.44 -1.54
CA HIS A 170 8.71 -4.07 -0.55
C HIS A 170 9.10 -5.25 0.35
N ALA A 171 8.14 -6.08 0.78
CA ALA A 171 8.41 -7.28 1.57
C ALA A 171 9.29 -8.28 0.81
N LEU A 172 8.92 -8.63 -0.42
CA LEU A 172 9.71 -9.54 -1.26
C LEU A 172 11.12 -9.03 -1.48
N ARG A 173 11.27 -7.73 -1.72
CA ARG A 173 12.57 -7.13 -1.93
C ARG A 173 13.44 -7.20 -0.67
N GLU A 174 12.89 -6.92 0.50
CA GLU A 174 13.63 -7.04 1.76
C GLU A 174 14.02 -8.50 2.05
N LEU A 175 13.14 -9.45 1.75
CA LEU A 175 13.41 -10.87 1.91
C LEU A 175 14.49 -11.39 0.95
N LEU A 176 14.49 -10.94 -0.31
CA LEU A 176 15.49 -11.32 -1.31
C LEU A 176 16.89 -10.74 -1.03
N ASN A 177 16.97 -9.57 -0.39
CA ASN A 177 18.24 -8.93 -0.04
C ASN A 177 18.69 -9.23 1.40
N GLY A 178 17.83 -9.85 2.20
CA GLY A 178 18.08 -10.20 3.60
C GLY A 178 18.56 -11.64 3.79
N PRO A 179 18.91 -12.03 5.04
CA PRO A 179 19.37 -13.37 5.37
C PRO A 179 18.21 -14.37 5.52
N ALA A 180 17.20 -14.32 4.64
CA ALA A 180 16.04 -15.20 4.72
C ALA A 180 16.42 -16.65 4.38
N GLU A 181 15.92 -17.61 5.17
CA GLU A 181 16.16 -19.04 4.95
C GLU A 181 15.47 -19.49 3.64
N GLY A 182 16.23 -20.10 2.72
CA GLY A 182 15.75 -20.44 1.37
C GLY A 182 14.49 -21.33 1.32
N ASN A 183 14.27 -22.17 2.34
CA ASN A 183 13.09 -23.01 2.44
C ASN A 183 11.80 -22.20 2.65
N GLN A 184 11.87 -21.11 3.41
CA GLN A 184 10.73 -20.24 3.71
C GLN A 184 10.38 -19.36 2.51
N LEU A 185 11.38 -18.91 1.76
CA LEU A 185 11.21 -18.19 0.49
C LEU A 185 10.54 -19.06 -0.58
N SER A 186 10.89 -20.35 -0.63
CA SER A 186 10.34 -21.28 -1.61
C SER A 186 8.84 -21.52 -1.37
N ALA A 187 8.44 -21.67 -0.11
CA ALA A 187 7.03 -21.80 0.26
C ALA A 187 6.22 -20.52 -0.06
N LEU A 188 6.81 -19.33 0.15
CA LEU A 188 6.18 -18.06 -0.23
C LEU A 188 6.04 -17.94 -1.76
N ALA A 189 7.06 -18.33 -2.52
CA ALA A 189 7.04 -18.28 -3.98
C ALA A 189 5.97 -19.24 -4.55
N GLU A 190 5.84 -20.43 -3.98
CA GLU A 190 4.80 -21.39 -4.37
C GLU A 190 3.39 -20.87 -4.06
N ALA A 191 3.21 -20.26 -2.89
CA ALA A 191 1.98 -19.58 -2.51
C ALA A 191 1.59 -18.45 -3.50
N LEU A 192 2.53 -17.60 -3.88
CA LEU A 192 2.30 -16.53 -4.85
C LEU A 192 2.03 -17.07 -6.26
N ALA A 193 2.71 -18.15 -6.65
CA ALA A 193 2.49 -18.80 -7.93
C ALA A 193 1.10 -19.43 -8.02
N ASN A 194 0.57 -19.98 -6.93
CA ASN A 194 -0.79 -20.51 -6.89
C ASN A 194 -1.84 -19.40 -6.98
N LEU A 195 -1.64 -18.27 -6.29
CA LEU A 195 -2.48 -17.09 -6.43
C LEU A 195 -2.58 -16.58 -7.89
N LEU A 196 -1.46 -16.59 -8.62
CA LEU A 196 -1.44 -16.18 -10.04
C LEU A 196 -2.07 -17.21 -11.00
N ARG A 197 -2.31 -18.44 -10.56
CA ARG A 197 -2.92 -19.50 -11.38
C ARG A 197 -4.43 -19.60 -11.18
N ASP A 198 -4.92 -19.19 -10.01
CA ASP A 198 -6.33 -19.25 -9.63
C ASP A 198 -7.09 -17.95 -9.93
N GLU A 199 -6.41 -16.89 -10.36
CA GLU A 199 -6.97 -15.64 -10.92
C GLU A 199 -7.06 -15.68 -12.46
#